data_AF-A0A0C5VVV1-F1
#
_entry.id   AF-A0A0C5VVV1-F1
#
_cell.length_a   1.000
_cell.length_b   1.000
_cell.length_c   1.000
_cell.angle_alpha   90.00
_cell.angle_beta   90.00
_cell.angle_gamma   90.00
#
_symmetry.space_group_name_H-M   'P 1'
#
loop_
_entity.id
_entity.type
_entity.pdbx_description
1 polymer ?
#
loop_
_entity_poly.entity_id
_entity_poly.type
_entity_poly.pdbx_seq_one_letter_code
_entity_poly.pdbx_strand_id
1 'polypeptide(L)' 'MLAQLEPGMTPEQVKFIMGTPVLNTDITPDEWLYYYRNTVGGQATTEQTITLTFKDGLLSTINGESEFSEDDL' A
#
# COMPACT_ATOMS: atom_id res chain seq x y z
N MET A 1 9.42 4.21 1.22
CA MET A 1 8.94 3.03 0.48
C MET A 1 8.10 3.48 -0.71
N LEU A 2 6.94 4.12 -0.51
CA LEU A 2 6.12 4.71 -1.59
C LEU A 2 6.90 5.56 -2.61
N ALA A 3 7.79 6.44 -2.15
CA ALA A 3 8.59 7.31 -3.04
C ALA A 3 9.58 6.57 -3.95
N GLN A 4 9.79 5.26 -3.74
CA GLN A 4 10.64 4.41 -4.58
C GLN A 4 9.83 3.60 -5.60
N LEU A 5 8.49 3.66 -5.56
CA LEU A 5 7.64 2.99 -6.53
C LEU A 5 7.49 3.84 -7.78
N GLU A 6 7.61 3.20 -8.93
CA GLU A 6 7.48 3.84 -10.23
C GLU A 6 6.55 3.02 -11.14
N PRO A 7 5.73 3.67 -11.98
CA PRO A 7 4.97 2.97 -13.01
C PRO A 7 5.89 2.16 -13.92
N GLY A 8 5.49 0.94 -14.26
CA GLY A 8 6.29 -0.01 -15.04
C GLY A 8 7.08 -1.03 -14.21
N MET A 9 7.06 -0.94 -12.87
CA MET A 9 7.69 -1.96 -12.02
C MET A 9 6.92 -3.28 -12.03
N THR A 10 7.61 -4.41 -11.99
CA THR A 10 6.98 -5.73 -11.85
C THR A 10 6.48 -5.96 -10.41
N PRO A 11 5.48 -6.85 -10.21
CA PRO A 11 5.02 -7.25 -8.89
C PRO A 11 6.16 -7.68 -7.95
N GLU A 12 7.18 -8.36 -8.47
CA GLU A 12 8.36 -8.78 -7.69
C GLU A 12 9.20 -7.59 -7.23
N GLN A 13 9.43 -6.60 -8.10
CA GLN A 13 10.14 -5.37 -7.73
C GLN A 13 9.36 -4.56 -6.69
N VAL A 14 8.05 -4.44 -6.88
CA VAL A 14 7.17 -3.79 -5.90
C VAL A 14 7.22 -4.51 -4.56
N LYS A 15 7.13 -5.84 -4.56
CA LYS A 15 7.23 -6.67 -3.34
C LYS A 15 8.58 -6.52 -2.64
N PHE A 16 9.66 -6.33 -3.38
CA PHE A 16 10.97 -6.05 -2.80
C PHE A 16 11.01 -4.71 -2.05
N ILE A 17 10.32 -3.69 -2.56
CA ILE A 17 10.28 -2.34 -1.97
C ILE A 17 9.26 -2.24 -0.82
N MET A 18 8.06 -2.78 -1.01
CA MET A 18 6.91 -2.62 -0.10
C MET A 18 6.70 -3.82 0.83
N GLY A 19 7.33 -4.95 0.54
CA GLY A 19 7.06 -6.22 1.22
C GLY A 19 5.84 -6.95 0.65
N THR A 20 5.40 -7.99 1.37
CA THR A 20 4.24 -8.79 0.98
C THR A 20 2.95 -8.01 1.26
N PRO A 21 2.05 -7.87 0.28
CA PRO A 21 0.78 -7.19 0.49
C PRO A 21 -0.08 -7.92 1.53
N VAL A 22 -0.95 -7.17 2.21
CA VAL A 22 -1.91 -7.74 3.17
C VAL A 22 -3.01 -8.50 2.42
N LEU A 23 -3.38 -7.99 1.25
CA LEU A 23 -4.31 -8.65 0.34
C LEU A 23 -3.73 -8.72 -1.08
N ASN A 24 -3.60 -9.95 -1.57
CA ASN A 24 -3.56 -10.30 -2.99
C ASN A 24 -4.29 -11.65 -3.14
N THR A 25 -5.55 -11.61 -3.57
CA THR A 25 -6.38 -12.83 -3.71
C THR A 25 -6.52 -13.20 -5.18
N ASP A 26 -6.86 -14.46 -5.49
CA ASP A 26 -7.13 -14.90 -6.86
C ASP A 26 -8.29 -14.14 -7.54
N ILE A 27 -9.08 -13.39 -6.78
CA ILE A 27 -10.21 -12.59 -7.26
C ILE A 27 -9.74 -11.25 -7.84
N THR A 28 -8.67 -10.68 -7.30
CA THR A 28 -8.08 -9.40 -7.72
C THR A 28 -6.55 -9.53 -7.81
N PRO A 29 -6.02 -10.37 -8.72
CA PRO A 29 -4.58 -10.64 -8.80
C PRO A 29 -3.76 -9.40 -9.15
N ASP A 30 -4.38 -8.46 -9.87
CA ASP A 30 -3.79 -7.21 -10.33
C ASP A 30 -3.99 -6.03 -9.35
N GLU A 31 -4.63 -6.23 -8.21
CA GLU A 31 -4.80 -5.17 -7.20
C GLU A 31 -4.23 -5.62 -5.87
N TRP A 32 -3.22 -4.88 -5.41
CA TRP A 32 -2.54 -5.16 -4.15
C TRP A 32 -2.90 -4.09 -3.14
N LEU A 33 -3.39 -4.53 -2.00
CA LEU A 33 -3.74 -3.64 -0.90
C LEU A 33 -2.71 -3.79 0.23
N TYR A 34 -2.13 -2.66 0.59
CA TYR A 34 -1.27 -2.51 1.75
C TYR A 34 -1.97 -1.62 2.76
N TYR A 35 -1.97 -2.05 4.02
CA TYR A 35 -2.55 -1.31 5.11
C TYR A 35 -1.51 -1.16 6.21
N TYR A 36 -1.21 0.09 6.56
CA TYR A 36 -0.25 0.46 7.60
C TYR A 36 -0.98 1.23 8.69
N ARG A 37 -0.79 0.81 9.93
CA ARG A 37 -1.27 1.53 11.11
C ARG A 37 -0.08 1.90 11.97
N ASN A 38 0.08 3.20 12.23
CA ASN A 38 1.07 3.68 13.20
C ASN A 38 0.37 3.93 14.53
N THR A 39 0.92 3.35 15.59
CA THR A 39 0.41 3.50 16.96
C THR A 39 1.50 4.07 17.85
N VAL A 40 1.23 5.20 18.48
CA VAL A 40 2.13 5.83 19.46
C VAL A 40 1.47 5.72 20.84
N GLY A 41 2.18 5.16 21.82
CA GLY A 41 1.66 5.05 23.19
C GLY A 41 0.39 4.20 23.35
N GLY A 42 0.09 3.30 22.41
CA GLY A 42 -1.11 2.45 22.43
C GLY A 42 -2.34 3.07 21.77
N GLN A 43 -2.23 4.29 21.22
CA GLN A 43 -3.27 4.94 20.43
C GLN A 43 -2.86 4.91 18.95
N ALA A 44 -3.81 4.60 18.06
CA ALA A 44 -3.57 4.73 16.63
C ALA A 44 -3.50 6.21 16.28
N THR A 45 -2.41 6.63 15.66
CA THR A 45 -2.15 8.05 15.34
C THR A 45 -2.33 8.30 13.84
N THR A 46 -2.09 7.28 13.01
CA THR A 46 -2.28 7.38 11.57
C THR A 46 -2.57 6.01 10.98
N GLU A 47 -3.56 5.96 10.10
CA GLU A 47 -3.87 4.82 9.27
C GLU A 47 -3.61 5.19 7.82
N GLN A 48 -2.92 4.33 7.09
CA GLN A 48 -2.59 4.54 5.70
C GLN A 48 -2.93 3.30 4.89
N THR A 49 -3.83 3.47 3.93
CA THR A 49 -4.20 2.46 2.95
C THR A 49 -3.54 2.80 1.62
N ILE A 50 -2.87 1.83 1.02
CA ILE A 50 -2.22 1.97 -0.29
C ILE A 50 -2.75 0.89 -1.20
N THR A 51 -3.29 1.31 -2.33
CA THR A 51 -3.79 0.43 -3.39
C THR A 51 -2.87 0.56 -4.60
N LEU A 52 -2.26 -0.56 -4.99
CA LEU A 52 -1.44 -0.66 -6.18
C LEU A 52 -2.19 -1.46 -7.24
N THR A 53 -2.35 -0.89 -8.42
CA THR A 53 -2.98 -1.57 -9.55
C THR A 53 -1.94 -1.92 -10.60
N PHE A 54 -1.96 -3.16 -11.03
CA PHE A 54 -1.12 -3.70 -12.07
C PHE A 54 -1.92 -3.85 -13.36
N LYS A 55 -1.23 -3.70 -14.49
CA LYS A 55 -1.80 -3.92 -15.82
C LYS A 55 -0.72 -4.57 -16.68
N ASP A 56 -1.08 -5.65 -17.36
CA ASP A 56 -0.12 -6.43 -18.16
C ASP A 56 1.11 -6.88 -17.35
N GLY A 57 0.92 -7.12 -16.04
CA GLY A 57 1.98 -7.52 -15.12
C GLY A 57 2.93 -6.39 -14.69
N LEU A 58 2.57 -5.12 -14.90
CA LEU A 58 3.36 -3.95 -14.52
C LEU A 58 2.55 -2.96 -13.69
N LEU A 59 3.20 -2.30 -12.73
CA LEU A 59 2.57 -1.29 -11.88
C LEU A 59 2.06 -0.12 -12.74
N SER A 60 0.75 0.13 -12.69
CA SER A 60 0.09 1.15 -13.50
C SER A 60 -0.38 2.33 -12.64
N THR A 61 -0.85 2.07 -11.43
CA THR A 61 -1.44 3.11 -10.57
C THR A 61 -1.09 2.88 -9.12
N ILE A 62 -0.82 3.98 -8.42
CA ILE A 62 -0.50 4.03 -7.00
C ILE A 62 -1.48 5.00 -6.37
N ASN A 63 -2.37 4.50 -5.52
CA ASN A 63 -3.26 5.31 -4.70
C ASN A 63 -2.88 5.16 -3.23
N GLY A 64 -2.76 6.29 -2.52
CA GLY A 64 -2.49 6.32 -1.10
C GLY A 64 -3.52 7.20 -0.40
N GLU A 65 -4.27 6.61 0.51
CA GLU A 65 -5.22 7.30 1.38
C GLU A 65 -4.66 7.26 2.80
N SER A 66 -4.70 8.39 3.49
CA SER A 66 -4.22 8.51 4.88
C SER A 66 -5.33 9.12 5.71
N GLU A 67 -5.78 8.38 6.72
CA GLU A 67 -6.69 8.87 7.73
C GLU A 67 -5.86 9.29 8.95
N PHE A 68 -5.97 10.56 9.29
CA PHE A 68 -5.47 11.10 10.55
C PHE A 68 -6.60 11.01 11.56
N SER A 69 -6.40 10.27 12.65
CA SER A 69 -7.35 10.22 13.75
C SER A 69 -7.28 11.54 14.53
N GLU A 70 -8.38 12.30 14.56
CA GLU A 70 -8.51 13.60 15.23
C GLU A 70 -8.42 13.53 16.77
N ASP A 71 -8.31 12.34 17.37
CA ASP A 71 -8.20 12.11 18.83
C ASP A 71 -6.86 12.60 19.45
N ASP A 72 -5.95 13.19 18.65
CA ASP A 72 -4.65 13.72 19.09
C ASP A 72 -4.61 15.27 19.23
N LEU A 73 -5.76 15.98 19.08
CA LEU A 73 -5.86 17.45 19.25
C LEU A 73 -6.45 17.90 20.60
#